data_AF-A0A2V7X5A6-F1
#
_entry.id   AF-A0A2V7X5A6-F1
#
_cell.length_a   1.000
_cell.length_b   1.000
_cell.length_c   1.000
_cell.angle_alpha   90.00
_cell.angle_beta   90.00
_cell.angle_gamma   90.00
#
_symmetry.space_group_name_H-M   'P 1'
#
loop_
_entity.id
_entity.type
_entity.pdbx_description
1 polymer ?
#
loop_
_entity_poly.entity_id
_entity_poly.type
_entity_poly.pdbx_seq_one_letter_code
_entity_poly.pdbx_strand_id
1 'polypeptide(L)'
;FEVDADWYQWSKFSQLNLVFTGRPDLTQSIVEDYKNSWQYRMGLERRFSETWAVRGGYFFDQSPAPAASISPLLPDADRNGFALGGTWKTGRFHADAAMWVLLSPARSTEGVNRDDFNGTYKSHAVTLGIFLGYSF
;
A
#
# COMPACT_ATOMS: atom_id res chain seq x y z
N PHE A 1 14.77 -8.78 -14.73
CA PHE A 1 14.05 -7.49 -14.63
C PHE A 1 12.61 -7.78 -14.88
N GLU A 2 11.72 -7.12 -14.15
CA GLU A 2 10.28 -7.35 -14.14
C GLU A 2 9.56 -6.01 -13.99
N VAL A 3 8.37 -5.90 -14.59
CA VAL A 3 7.48 -4.73 -14.52
C VAL A 3 6.05 -5.23 -14.42
N ASP A 4 5.29 -4.62 -13.54
CA ASP A 4 3.87 -4.93 -13.33
C ASP A 4 3.04 -3.65 -13.34
N ALA A 5 1.79 -3.77 -13.78
CA ALA A 5 0.78 -2.73 -13.70
C ALA A 5 -0.53 -3.34 -13.22
N ASP A 6 -0.97 -2.94 -12.02
CA ASP A 6 -2.21 -3.41 -11.41
C ASP A 6 -3.27 -2.30 -11.48
N TRP A 7 -4.46 -2.64 -11.95
CA TRP A 7 -5.63 -1.77 -11.89
C TRP A 7 -6.56 -2.21 -10.77
N TYR A 8 -7.01 -1.25 -9.98
CA TYR A 8 -7.95 -1.48 -8.89
C TYR A 8 -9.28 -0.77 -9.16
N GLN A 9 -10.37 -1.55 -9.14
CA GLN A 9 -11.73 -1.04 -9.31
C GLN A 9 -12.28 -0.38 -8.03
N TRP A 10 -11.55 0.58 -7.47
CA TRP A 10 -11.94 1.29 -6.25
C TRP A 10 -13.25 2.08 -6.40
N SER A 11 -13.72 2.35 -7.62
CA SER A 11 -15.05 2.93 -7.86
C SER A 11 -16.21 2.06 -7.36
N LYS A 12 -15.95 0.81 -6.95
CA LYS A 12 -16.94 -0.01 -6.22
C LYS A 12 -17.15 0.46 -4.78
N PHE A 13 -16.18 1.12 -4.17
CA PHE A 13 -16.27 1.68 -2.84
C PHE A 13 -16.78 3.14 -2.89
N SER A 14 -18.04 3.29 -3.29
CA SER A 14 -18.68 4.59 -3.41
C SER A 14 -19.35 5.05 -2.13
N GLN A 15 -19.86 4.13 -1.30
CA GLN A 15 -20.60 4.43 -0.07
C GLN A 15 -20.37 3.34 0.98
N LEU A 16 -20.36 3.76 2.25
CA LEU A 16 -20.37 2.88 3.42
C LEU A 16 -21.67 3.09 4.19
N ASN A 17 -22.55 2.08 4.15
CA ASN A 17 -23.84 2.11 4.84
C ASN A 17 -23.71 1.52 6.25
N LEU A 18 -23.97 2.34 7.26
CA LEU A 18 -23.98 1.93 8.66
C LEU A 18 -25.44 1.75 9.10
N VAL A 19 -25.83 0.52 9.42
CA VAL A 19 -27.21 0.18 9.81
C VAL A 19 -27.26 -0.26 11.27
N PHE A 20 -27.99 0.49 12.10
CA PHE A 20 -28.15 0.20 13.53
C PHE A 20 -29.58 -0.23 13.83
N THR A 21 -29.81 -1.53 14.00
CA THR A 21 -31.15 -2.12 14.16
C THR A 21 -31.86 -1.68 15.45
N GLY A 22 -31.12 -1.50 16.55
CA GLY A 22 -31.67 -1.02 17.84
C GLY A 22 -31.68 0.50 18.00
N ARG A 23 -31.04 1.23 17.08
CA ARG A 23 -30.96 2.70 17.05
C ARG A 23 -31.04 3.22 15.62
N PRO A 24 -32.21 3.09 14.95
CA PRO A 24 -32.34 3.51 13.55
C PRO A 24 -31.97 4.98 13.32
N ASP A 25 -32.08 5.83 14.34
CA ASP A 25 -31.67 7.24 14.33
C ASP A 25 -30.17 7.47 14.11
N LEU A 26 -29.33 6.46 14.36
CA LEU A 26 -27.88 6.50 14.12
C LEU A 26 -27.48 5.90 12.77
N THR A 27 -28.45 5.33 12.03
CA THR A 27 -28.19 4.77 10.69
C THR A 27 -27.81 5.89 9.73
N GLN A 28 -26.73 5.69 8.99
CA GLN A 28 -26.21 6.70 8.06
C GLN A 28 -25.52 6.05 6.87
N SER A 29 -25.41 6.81 5.78
CA SER A 29 -24.64 6.46 4.61
C SER A 29 -23.50 7.45 4.46
N ILE A 30 -22.27 6.95 4.53
CA ILE A 30 -21.06 7.76 4.36
C ILE A 30 -20.67 7.67 2.88
N VAL A 31 -20.57 8.82 2.21
CA VAL A 31 -20.16 8.89 0.79
C VAL A 31 -18.64 8.84 0.71
N GLU A 32 -18.10 7.75 0.17
CA GLU A 32 -16.66 7.52 -0.01
C GLU A 32 -16.15 7.97 -1.36
N ASP A 33 -16.89 7.67 -2.44
CA ASP A 33 -16.62 8.10 -3.82
C ASP A 33 -15.16 7.88 -4.30
N TYR A 34 -14.60 6.71 -3.98
CA TYR A 34 -13.24 6.37 -4.39
C TYR A 34 -13.17 6.24 -5.92
N LYS A 35 -12.07 6.70 -6.52
CA LYS A 35 -11.81 6.53 -7.94
C LYS A 35 -10.95 5.32 -8.20
N ASN A 36 -11.11 4.69 -9.36
CA ASN A 36 -10.20 3.63 -9.81
C ASN A 36 -8.76 4.16 -9.83
N SER A 37 -7.83 3.29 -9.45
CA SER A 37 -6.42 3.66 -9.34
C SER A 37 -5.52 2.59 -9.94
N TRP A 38 -4.28 2.96 -10.19
CA TRP A 38 -3.25 2.07 -10.70
C TRP A 38 -2.07 1.98 -9.74
N GLN A 39 -1.40 0.84 -9.77
CA GLN A 39 -0.09 0.65 -9.17
C GLN A 39 0.89 0.11 -10.20
N TYR A 40 2.07 0.70 -10.26
CA TYR A 40 3.14 0.32 -11.16
C TYR A 40 4.33 -0.15 -10.35
N ARG A 41 4.89 -1.31 -10.70
CA ARG A 41 6.07 -1.87 -10.04
C ARG A 41 7.14 -2.15 -11.07
N MET A 42 8.39 -2.01 -10.63
CA MET A 42 9.54 -2.49 -11.39
C MET A 42 10.60 -3.06 -10.46
N GLY A 43 11.27 -4.11 -10.91
CA GLY A 43 12.22 -4.87 -10.10
C GLY A 43 13.36 -5.49 -10.89
N LEU A 44 14.47 -5.67 -10.20
CA LEU A 44 15.69 -6.30 -10.69
C LEU A 44 16.12 -7.37 -9.70
N GLU A 45 16.47 -8.54 -10.21
CA GLU A 45 17.25 -9.55 -9.50
C GLU A 45 18.63 -9.67 -10.15
N ARG A 46 19.67 -9.70 -9.33
CA ARG A 46 21.03 -10.06 -9.74
C ARG A 46 21.51 -11.24 -8.91
N ARG A 47 21.82 -12.36 -9.59
CA ARG A 47 22.48 -13.53 -8.99
C ARG A 47 23.99 -13.34 -9.08
N PHE A 48 24.67 -13.44 -7.96
CA PHE A 48 26.13 -13.39 -7.88
C PHE A 48 26.75 -14.78 -7.92
N SER A 49 26.01 -15.78 -7.43
CA SER A 49 26.36 -17.20 -7.51
C SER A 49 25.09 -18.05 -7.36
N GLU A 50 25.24 -19.37 -7.30
CA GLU A 50 24.15 -20.29 -6.94
C GLU A 50 23.70 -20.13 -5.47
N THR A 51 24.54 -19.50 -4.64
CA THR A 51 24.31 -19.28 -3.20
C THR A 51 23.65 -17.93 -2.93
N TRP A 52 23.99 -16.88 -3.70
CA TRP A 52 23.62 -15.50 -3.39
C TRP A 52 22.89 -14.81 -4.53
N ALA A 53 21.74 -14.21 -4.21
CA ALA A 53 21.00 -13.31 -5.08
C ALA A 53 20.60 -12.04 -4.33
N VAL A 54 20.56 -10.91 -5.01
CA VAL A 54 20.05 -9.63 -4.49
C VAL A 54 18.94 -9.11 -5.39
N ARG A 55 17.91 -8.53 -4.77
CA ARG A 55 16.76 -7.93 -5.43
C ARG A 55 16.61 -6.49 -4.99
N GLY A 56 16.27 -5.62 -5.94
CA GLY A 56 15.90 -4.24 -5.68
C GLY A 56 14.69 -3.87 -6.52
N GLY A 57 13.81 -3.02 -5.98
CA GLY A 57 12.61 -2.63 -6.70
C GLY A 57 12.03 -1.30 -6.22
N TYR A 58 11.18 -0.74 -7.07
CA TYR A 58 10.40 0.45 -6.80
C TYR A 58 8.95 0.21 -7.17
N PHE A 59 8.03 0.86 -6.47
CA PHE A 59 6.68 1.01 -6.96
C PHE A 59 6.09 2.39 -6.69
N PHE A 60 5.14 2.75 -7.55
CA PHE A 60 4.24 3.87 -7.39
C PHE A 60 2.79 3.38 -7.30
N ASP A 61 2.06 3.82 -6.29
CA ASP A 61 0.68 3.41 -6.02
C ASP A 61 -0.20 4.66 -5.85
N GLN A 62 -1.17 4.81 -6.75
CA GLN A 62 -2.07 5.95 -6.79
C GLN A 62 -3.14 5.85 -5.71
N SER A 63 -3.35 6.94 -4.98
CA SER A 63 -4.46 7.06 -4.04
C SER A 63 -5.81 7.05 -4.78
N PRO A 64 -6.71 6.14 -4.39
CA PRO A 64 -8.09 6.16 -4.88
C PRO A 64 -9.00 7.12 -4.08
N ALA A 65 -8.63 7.47 -2.84
CA ALA A 65 -9.49 8.24 -1.96
C ALA A 65 -9.61 9.72 -2.43
N PRO A 66 -10.81 10.31 -2.54
CA PRO A 66 -10.96 11.75 -2.75
C PRO A 66 -10.58 12.56 -1.50
N ALA A 67 -10.25 13.84 -1.67
CA ALA A 67 -9.85 14.72 -0.55
C ALA A 67 -10.88 14.77 0.59
N ALA A 68 -12.18 14.68 0.24
CA ALA A 68 -13.28 14.70 1.18
C ALA A 68 -13.35 13.47 2.11
N SER A 69 -12.73 12.34 1.73
CA SER A 69 -12.75 11.09 2.51
C SER A 69 -11.46 10.84 3.32
N ILE A 70 -10.42 11.64 3.12
CA ILE A 70 -9.14 11.50 3.83
C ILE A 70 -9.32 11.95 5.27
N SER A 71 -8.97 11.11 6.24
CA SER A 71 -9.11 11.43 7.66
C SER A 71 -7.87 11.00 8.46
N PRO A 72 -7.73 11.38 9.73
CA PRO A 72 -6.66 10.87 10.60
C PRO A 72 -6.72 9.34 10.75
N LEU A 73 -7.91 8.76 10.63
CA LEU A 73 -8.12 7.31 10.66
C LEU A 73 -7.56 6.63 9.41
N LEU A 74 -7.74 7.25 8.24
CA LEU A 74 -7.24 6.76 6.97
C LEU A 74 -6.62 7.92 6.15
N PRO A 75 -5.35 8.29 6.44
CA PRO A 75 -4.68 9.39 5.77
C PRO A 75 -4.12 8.95 4.41
N ASP A 76 -5.01 8.53 3.51
CA ASP A 76 -4.64 7.94 2.23
C ASP A 76 -4.00 8.97 1.28
N ALA A 77 -2.91 8.57 0.63
CA ALA A 77 -2.15 9.39 -0.30
C ALA A 77 -1.41 8.50 -1.30
N ASP A 78 -0.91 9.10 -2.39
CA ASP A 78 -0.03 8.39 -3.31
C ASP A 78 1.17 7.84 -2.53
N ARG A 79 1.64 6.66 -2.93
CA ARG A 79 2.68 5.93 -2.20
C ARG A 79 3.84 5.59 -3.11
N ASN A 80 5.04 5.86 -2.60
CA ASN A 80 6.30 5.49 -3.22
C ASN A 80 6.98 4.41 -2.37
N GLY A 81 7.16 3.23 -2.95
CA GLY A 81 7.78 2.10 -2.28
C GLY A 81 9.17 1.80 -2.81
N PHE A 82 10.15 1.56 -1.93
CA PHE A 82 11.51 1.13 -2.30
C PHE A 82 11.87 -0.16 -1.56
N ALA A 83 12.15 -1.23 -2.29
CA ALA A 83 12.44 -2.53 -1.73
C ALA A 83 13.90 -2.95 -2.01
N LEU A 84 14.51 -3.59 -1.03
CA LEU A 84 15.80 -4.26 -1.14
C LEU A 84 15.70 -5.61 -0.43
N GLY A 85 16.21 -6.65 -1.05
CA GLY A 85 16.26 -7.97 -0.44
C GLY A 85 17.34 -8.85 -1.03
N GLY A 86 17.51 -10.02 -0.44
CA GLY A 86 18.47 -11.00 -0.93
C GLY A 86 18.13 -12.39 -0.46
N THR A 87 18.60 -13.36 -1.23
CA THR A 87 18.52 -14.79 -0.93
C THR A 87 19.91 -15.31 -0.61
N TRP A 88 19.98 -16.14 0.41
CA TRP A 88 21.08 -17.06 0.66
C TRP A 88 20.59 -18.50 0.52
N LYS A 89 21.31 -19.34 -0.21
CA LYS A 89 20.96 -20.76 -0.43
C LYS A 89 22.15 -21.67 -0.17
N THR A 90 21.94 -22.74 0.60
CA THR A 90 22.93 -23.81 0.80
C THR A 90 22.26 -25.19 0.76
N GLY A 91 22.68 -26.04 -0.17
CA GLY A 91 22.09 -27.35 -0.39
C GLY A 91 20.57 -27.26 -0.59
N ARG A 92 19.82 -27.84 0.35
CA ARG A 92 18.35 -27.84 0.36
C ARG A 92 17.73 -26.66 1.11
N PHE A 93 18.52 -25.88 1.83
CA PHE A 93 18.04 -24.75 2.62
C PHE A 93 18.18 -23.44 1.85
N HIS A 94 17.23 -22.53 2.04
CA HIS A 94 17.36 -21.14 1.65
C HIS A 94 16.79 -20.21 2.72
N ALA A 95 17.32 -19.00 2.76
CA ALA A 95 16.87 -17.90 3.58
C ALA A 95 16.75 -16.65 2.72
N ASP A 96 15.67 -15.90 2.90
CA ASP A 96 15.48 -14.59 2.28
C ASP A 96 15.37 -13.53 3.37
N ALA A 97 15.98 -12.38 3.12
CA ALA A 97 15.78 -11.18 3.92
C ALA A 97 15.32 -10.05 3.00
N ALA A 98 14.33 -9.28 3.45
CA ALA A 98 13.78 -8.17 2.71
C ALA A 98 13.52 -6.98 3.62
N MET A 99 13.75 -5.79 3.07
CA MET A 99 13.37 -4.51 3.63
C MET A 99 12.56 -3.75 2.59
N TRP A 100 11.55 -3.04 3.06
CA TRP A 100 10.76 -2.15 2.24
C TRP A 100 10.50 -0.84 2.97
N VAL A 101 10.68 0.28 2.27
CA VAL A 101 10.36 1.63 2.75
C VAL A 101 9.23 2.19 1.90
N LEU A 102 8.14 2.59 2.55
CA LEU A 102 6.99 3.25 1.96
C LEU A 102 6.97 4.72 2.39
N LEU A 103 6.88 5.62 1.41
CA LEU A 103 6.73 7.05 1.63
C LEU A 103 5.40 7.52 1.05
N SER A 104 4.57 8.12 1.89
CA SER A 104 3.33 8.79 1.50
C SER A 104 3.53 10.30 1.64
N PRO A 105 3.65 11.06 0.53
CA PRO A 105 3.83 12.50 0.58
C PRO A 105 2.70 13.22 1.33
N ALA A 106 2.96 14.47 1.70
CA ALA A 106 1.95 15.30 2.35
C ALA A 106 0.74 15.47 1.42
N ARG A 107 -0.46 15.20 1.94
CA ARG A 107 -1.72 15.36 1.20
C ARG A 107 -2.74 16.15 2.02
N SER A 108 -3.25 17.21 1.40
CA SER A 108 -4.27 18.07 2.00
C SER A 108 -5.68 17.53 1.73
N THR A 109 -6.57 17.74 2.69
CA THR A 109 -8.03 17.59 2.55
C THR A 109 -8.68 18.75 1.80
N GLU A 110 -7.91 19.79 1.46
CA GLU A 110 -8.36 20.98 0.72
C GLU A 110 -9.51 21.76 1.39
N GLY A 111 -9.78 21.51 2.67
CA GLY A 111 -10.90 22.13 3.38
C GLY A 111 -12.26 21.49 3.08
N VAL A 112 -12.28 20.37 2.35
CA VAL A 112 -13.52 19.70 1.91
C VAL A 112 -13.78 18.39 2.63
N ASN A 113 -13.11 18.12 3.77
CA ASN A 113 -13.33 16.89 4.51
C ASN A 113 -14.77 16.84 5.07
N ARG A 114 -15.47 15.73 4.83
CA ARG A 114 -16.88 15.54 5.22
C ARG A 114 -17.13 15.49 6.73
N ASP A 115 -16.10 15.13 7.51
CA ASP A 115 -16.15 14.95 8.95
C ASP A 115 -15.44 16.10 9.71
N ASP A 116 -15.16 17.21 9.02
CA ASP A 116 -14.40 18.39 9.50
C ASP A 116 -12.98 18.07 9.99
N PHE A 117 -12.40 16.97 9.53
CA PHE A 117 -10.98 16.66 9.75
C PHE A 117 -10.08 17.39 8.75
N ASN A 118 -10.25 18.70 8.64
CA ASN A 118 -9.48 19.52 7.71
C ASN A 118 -8.02 19.62 8.15
N GLY A 119 -7.11 19.19 7.28
CA GLY A 119 -5.68 19.17 7.53
C GLY A 119 -4.85 18.64 6.37
N THR A 120 -3.54 18.52 6.63
CA THR A 120 -2.57 17.89 5.74
C THR A 120 -1.90 16.72 6.46
N TYR A 121 -1.99 15.53 5.87
CA TYR A 121 -1.47 14.29 6.44
C TYR A 121 -0.24 13.81 5.69
N LYS A 122 0.73 13.23 6.41
CA LYS A 122 1.95 12.64 5.86
C LYS A 122 2.28 11.39 6.65
N SER A 123 2.68 10.31 5.97
CA SER A 123 3.05 9.06 6.63
C SER A 123 4.22 8.39 5.93
N HIS A 124 4.88 7.49 6.66
CA HIS A 124 5.90 6.60 6.13
C HIS A 124 5.84 5.28 6.91
N ALA A 125 6.31 4.20 6.28
CA ALA A 125 6.43 2.91 6.91
C ALA A 125 7.75 2.24 6.50
N VAL A 126 8.29 1.43 7.41
CA VAL A 126 9.41 0.54 7.14
C VAL A 126 9.00 -0.86 7.54
N THR A 127 9.20 -1.83 6.66
CA THR A 127 8.90 -3.24 6.89
C THR A 127 10.17 -4.06 6.70
N LEU A 128 10.37 -5.04 7.58
CA LEU A 128 11.46 -6.00 7.52
C LEU A 128 10.86 -7.41 7.50
N GLY A 129 11.43 -8.31 6.72
CA GLY A 129 10.98 -9.69 6.61
C GLY A 129 12.14 -10.65 6.49
N ILE A 130 11.99 -11.83 7.11
CA ILE A 130 12.90 -12.96 6.97
C ILE A 130 12.06 -14.20 6.65
N PHE A 131 12.50 -14.97 5.66
CA PHE A 131 11.83 -16.19 5.22
C PHE A 131 12.85 -17.33 5.21
N LEU A 132 12.45 -18.52 5.63
CA LEU A 132 13.30 -19.72 5.62
C LEU A 132 12.55 -20.83 4.88
N GLY A 133 13.27 -21.59 4.06
CA GLY A 133 12.68 -22.68 3.29
C GLY A 133 13.62 -23.86 3.07
N TYR A 134 13.01 -25.01 2.78
CA TYR A 134 13.68 -26.28 2.52
C TYR A 134 13.07 -26.96 1.27
N SER A 135 13.91 -27.54 0.42
CA SER A 135 13.48 -28.29 -0.78
C SER A 135 13.71 -29.80 -0.60
N PHE A 136 12.69 -30.62 -0.90
CA PHE A 136 12.70 -32.09 -0.76
C PHE A 136 13.23 -32.81 -1.99
#